data_AF-W2N968-F1
#
_entry.id   AF-W2N968-F1
#
_cell.length_a   1.000
_cell.length_b   1.000
_cell.length_c   1.000
_cell.angle_alpha   90.00
_cell.angle_beta   90.00
_cell.angle_gamma   90.00
#
_symmetry.space_group_name_H-M   'P 1'
#
loop_
_entity.id
_entity.type
_entity.pdbx_description
1 polymer ?
#
loop_
_entity_poly.entity_id
_entity_poly.type
_entity_poly.pdbx_seq_one_letter_code
_entity_poly.pdbx_strand_id
1 'polypeptide(L)'
;MARVFTSAVLLTASIVSTSVSTDTANYFVTPEAPDYNNEVVSKLLANVNSLRNTGEAYAVFDWDNTCMFGDISATSMFYQVDNLNFRFSPDEF
;
A
#
# COMPACT_ATOMS: atom_id res chain seq x y z
N MET A 1 -40.25 43.98 40.44
CA MET A 1 -39.44 42.75 40.34
C MET A 1 -39.68 42.10 38.98
N ALA A 2 -38.75 42.26 38.05
CA ALA A 2 -38.86 41.72 36.69
C ALA A 2 -38.63 40.21 36.71
N ARG A 3 -39.53 39.45 36.07
CA ARG A 3 -39.41 38.00 35.87
C ARG A 3 -38.63 37.76 34.58
N VAL A 4 -37.43 37.20 34.70
CA VAL A 4 -36.58 36.82 33.56
C VAL A 4 -37.11 35.49 33.02
N PHE A 5 -37.62 35.49 31.80
CA PHE A 5 -37.96 34.27 31.06
C PHE A 5 -36.67 33.73 30.41
N THR A 6 -36.17 32.60 30.90
CA THR A 6 -35.09 31.85 30.26
C THR A 6 -35.67 31.04 29.10
N SER A 7 -35.38 31.44 27.87
CA SER A 7 -35.68 30.64 26.68
C SER A 7 -34.62 29.56 26.51
N ALA A 8 -35.02 28.29 26.64
CA ALA A 8 -34.17 27.16 26.28
C ALA A 8 -34.30 26.93 24.75
N VAL A 9 -33.23 27.19 24.01
CA VAL A 9 -33.13 26.84 22.59
C VAL A 9 -32.83 25.34 22.49
N LEU A 10 -33.81 24.55 22.07
CA LEU A 10 -33.59 23.16 21.68
C LEU A 10 -32.87 23.15 20.32
N LEU A 11 -31.59 22.79 20.33
CA LEU A 11 -30.82 22.53 19.13
C LEU A 11 -31.15 21.10 18.65
N THR A 12 -32.09 20.96 17.73
CA THR A 12 -32.32 19.68 17.06
C THR A 12 -31.21 19.44 16.05
N ALA A 13 -30.23 18.62 16.41
CA ALA A 13 -29.24 18.10 15.49
C ALA A 13 -29.93 17.12 14.53
N SER A 14 -30.22 17.56 13.31
CA SER A 14 -30.60 16.69 12.21
C SER A 14 -29.38 15.86 11.83
N ILE A 15 -29.37 14.59 12.25
CA ILE A 15 -28.42 13.59 11.75
C ILE A 15 -28.80 13.34 10.29
N VAL A 16 -28.12 14.01 9.37
CA VAL A 16 -28.16 13.65 7.96
C VAL A 16 -27.44 12.31 7.88
N SER A 17 -28.20 11.22 7.80
CA SER A 17 -27.70 9.92 7.42
C SER A 17 -27.26 10.01 5.95
N THR A 18 -26.03 10.46 5.74
CA THR A 18 -25.34 10.22 4.48
C THR A 18 -25.13 8.71 4.41
N SER A 19 -25.88 8.05 3.53
CA SER A 19 -25.51 6.71 3.08
C SER A 19 -24.16 6.85 2.39
N VAL A 20 -23.06 6.63 3.12
CA VAL A 20 -21.76 6.41 2.51
C VAL A 20 -21.93 5.17 1.65
N SER A 21 -21.89 5.36 0.32
CA SER A 21 -21.74 4.25 -0.59
C SER A 21 -20.47 3.52 -0.14
N THR A 22 -20.63 2.31 0.37
CA THR A 22 -19.50 1.42 0.70
C THR A 22 -18.88 0.84 -0.56
N ASP A 23 -19.15 1.40 -1.73
CA ASP A 23 -18.36 1.23 -2.93
C ASP A 23 -17.03 1.97 -2.74
N THR A 24 -16.29 1.54 -1.73
CA THR A 24 -14.88 1.90 -1.57
C THR A 24 -14.21 1.14 -2.70
N ALA A 25 -14.26 1.70 -3.92
CA ALA A 25 -13.43 1.26 -5.02
C ALA A 25 -12.04 1.10 -4.42
N ASN A 26 -11.51 -0.12 -4.44
CA ASN A 26 -10.24 -0.48 -3.80
C ASN A 26 -9.16 0.47 -4.31
N TYR A 27 -8.97 1.59 -3.62
CA TYR A 27 -8.18 2.70 -4.10
C TYR A 27 -6.75 2.39 -3.73
N PHE A 28 -6.11 1.59 -4.58
CA PHE A 28 -4.69 1.33 -4.50
C PHE A 28 -3.96 2.56 -5.02
N VAL A 29 -3.32 3.30 -4.11
CA VAL A 29 -2.37 4.36 -4.46
C VAL A 29 -1.03 4.04 -3.85
N THR A 30 -0.05 3.89 -4.73
CA THR A 30 1.35 3.91 -4.35
C THR A 30 1.82 5.37 -4.28
N PRO A 31 2.23 5.88 -3.10
CA PRO A 31 2.53 7.30 -2.88
C PRO A 31 3.59 7.92 -3.81
N GLU A 32 4.46 7.10 -4.40
CA GLU A 32 5.57 7.54 -5.26
C GLU A 32 5.34 7.19 -6.74
N ALA A 33 4.30 6.42 -7.07
CA ALA A 33 4.02 6.10 -8.46
C ALA A 33 3.27 7.25 -9.13
N PRO A 34 3.58 7.55 -10.41
CA PRO A 34 2.80 8.49 -11.20
C PRO A 34 1.32 8.11 -11.26
N ASP A 35 0.43 9.11 -11.34
CA ASP A 35 -1.03 8.91 -11.36
C ASP A 35 -1.49 7.91 -12.43
N TYR A 36 -0.86 7.93 -13.62
CA TYR A 36 -1.20 7.02 -14.71
C TYR A 36 -0.93 5.55 -14.37
N ASN A 37 0.08 5.25 -13.55
CA ASN A 37 0.36 3.89 -13.08
C ASN A 37 -0.71 3.44 -12.09
N ASN A 38 -1.05 4.31 -11.13
CA ASN A 38 -2.10 4.03 -10.15
C ASN A 38 -3.45 3.78 -10.85
N GLU A 39 -3.78 4.53 -11.91
CA GLU A 39 -4.99 4.34 -12.70
C GLU A 39 -5.02 2.96 -13.38
N VAL A 40 -3.92 2.55 -14.01
CA VAL A 40 -3.83 1.25 -14.69
C VAL A 40 -3.95 0.09 -13.70
N VAL A 41 -3.27 0.16 -12.56
CA VAL A 41 -3.33 -0.88 -11.52
C VAL A 41 -4.75 -0.96 -10.93
N SER A 42 -5.39 0.19 -10.65
CA SER A 42 -6.77 0.23 -10.17
C SER A 42 -7.73 -0.45 -11.15
N LYS A 43 -7.60 -0.17 -12.46
CA LYS A 43 -8.37 -0.84 -13.51
C LYS A 43 -8.11 -2.34 -13.55
N LEU A 44 -6.85 -2.79 -13.43
CA LEU A 44 -6.52 -4.21 -13.37
C LEU A 44 -7.21 -4.88 -12.18
N LEU A 45 -7.06 -4.33 -10.97
CA LEU A 45 -7.61 -4.90 -9.74
C LEU A 45 -9.15 -4.94 -9.76
N ALA A 46 -9.81 -3.97 -10.38
CA ALA A 46 -11.26 -3.97 -10.55
C ALA A 46 -11.78 -5.09 -11.49
N ASN A 47 -10.91 -5.66 -12.33
CA ASN A 47 -11.27 -6.73 -13.29
C ASN A 47 -10.78 -8.13 -12.87
N VAL A 48 -10.00 -8.23 -11.79
CA VAL A 48 -9.54 -9.52 -11.27
C VAL A 48 -10.54 -10.02 -10.22
N ASN A 49 -11.34 -11.02 -10.61
CA ASN A 49 -12.48 -11.49 -9.83
C ASN A 49 -12.23 -12.81 -9.07
N SER A 50 -11.01 -13.36 -9.12
CA SER A 50 -10.66 -14.61 -8.47
C SER A 50 -9.81 -14.34 -7.23
N LEU A 51 -10.32 -14.70 -6.06
CA LEU A 51 -9.54 -14.82 -4.83
C LEU A 51 -9.50 -16.30 -4.43
N ARG A 52 -8.30 -16.85 -4.29
CA ARG A 52 -7.93 -18.13 -3.67
C ARG A 52 -8.65 -19.37 -4.20
N ASN A 53 -8.56 -19.62 -5.51
CA ASN A 53 -9.10 -20.83 -6.16
C ASN A 53 -8.19 -21.34 -7.28
N THR A 54 -8.41 -22.58 -7.76
CA THR A 54 -7.71 -23.11 -8.94
C THR A 54 -7.93 -22.19 -10.15
N GLY A 55 -6.84 -21.72 -10.77
CA GLY A 55 -6.89 -20.75 -11.87
C GLY A 55 -6.92 -19.28 -11.42
N GLU A 56 -6.61 -18.98 -10.16
CA GLU A 56 -6.50 -17.63 -9.64
C GLU A 56 -5.40 -16.81 -10.35
N ALA A 57 -5.70 -15.53 -10.58
CA ALA A 57 -4.74 -14.55 -11.04
C ALA A 57 -3.67 -14.27 -9.99
N TYR A 58 -2.40 -14.35 -10.38
CA TYR A 58 -1.26 -13.98 -9.56
C TYR A 58 -0.38 -12.97 -10.31
N ALA A 59 0.37 -12.18 -9.55
CA ALA A 59 1.38 -11.29 -10.09
C ALA A 59 2.77 -11.76 -9.66
N VAL A 60 3.75 -11.59 -10.54
CA VAL A 60 5.16 -11.91 -10.27
C VAL A 60 5.93 -10.62 -10.46
N PHE A 61 6.81 -10.33 -9.50
CA PHE A 61 7.72 -9.20 -9.56
C PHE A 61 9.14 -9.71 -9.45
N ASP A 62 10.03 -9.12 -10.24
CA ASP A 62 11.46 -9.23 -9.99
C ASP A 62 11.83 -8.50 -8.69
N TRP A 63 12.98 -8.81 -8.12
CA TRP A 63 13.43 -8.25 -6.86
C TRP A 63 14.34 -7.04 -7.07
N ASP A 64 15.52 -7.27 -7.63
CA ASP A 64 16.57 -6.28 -7.79
C ASP A 64 16.15 -5.21 -8.81
N ASN A 65 16.32 -3.94 -8.45
CA ASN A 65 15.87 -2.77 -9.23
C ASN A 65 14.38 -2.74 -9.62
N THR A 66 13.54 -3.60 -9.01
CA THR A 66 12.09 -3.63 -9.24
C THR A 66 11.32 -3.42 -7.95
N CYS A 67 11.52 -4.29 -6.95
CA CYS A 67 10.91 -4.18 -5.63
C CYS A 67 11.79 -3.43 -4.62
N MET A 68 13.06 -3.22 -4.95
CA MET A 68 13.99 -2.44 -4.15
C MET A 68 14.95 -1.65 -5.04
N PHE A 69 15.54 -0.60 -4.48
CA PHE A 69 16.65 0.09 -5.13
C PHE A 69 17.93 -0.72 -4.99
N GLY A 70 18.63 -0.91 -6.10
CA GLY A 70 19.90 -1.64 -6.16
C GLY A 70 19.71 -3.14 -6.33
N ASP A 71 20.80 -3.86 -6.08
CA ASP A 71 20.93 -5.31 -6.29
C ASP A 71 21.50 -5.94 -5.01
N ILE A 72 20.77 -6.93 -4.47
CA ILE A 72 21.14 -7.58 -3.22
C ILE A 72 22.43 -8.40 -3.35
N SER A 73 22.64 -9.03 -4.50
CA SER A 73 23.82 -9.85 -4.78
C SER A 73 25.06 -8.97 -4.90
N ALA A 74 24.96 -7.85 -5.63
CA ALA A 74 26.03 -6.87 -5.74
C ALA A 74 26.38 -6.27 -4.37
N THR A 75 25.36 -5.84 -3.62
CA THR A 75 25.56 -5.27 -2.26
C THR A 75 26.20 -6.29 -1.33
N SER A 76 25.74 -7.54 -1.35
CA SER A 76 26.28 -8.63 -0.55
C SER A 76 27.72 -8.97 -0.94
N MET A 77 28.06 -8.96 -2.23
CA MET A 77 29.42 -9.21 -2.70
C MET A 77 30.38 -8.13 -2.18
N PHE A 78 30.06 -6.85 -2.35
CA PHE A 78 30.92 -5.77 -1.86
C PHE A 78 31.09 -5.85 -0.35
N TYR A 79 30.00 -6.08 0.39
CA TYR A 79 30.08 -6.25 1.84
C TYR A 79 30.99 -7.42 2.25
N GLN A 80 30.89 -8.57 1.58
CA GLN A 80 31.74 -9.72 1.90
C GLN A 80 33.22 -9.44 1.61
N VAL A 81 33.53 -8.81 0.47
CA VAL A 81 34.90 -8.43 0.09
C VAL A 81 35.49 -7.43 1.09
N ASP A 82 34.76 -6.37 1.41
CA ASP A 82 35.22 -5.30 2.30
C ASP A 82 35.48 -5.79 3.72
N ASN A 83 34.79 -6.86 4.15
CA ASN A 83 34.89 -7.41 5.50
C ASN A 83 35.67 -8.74 5.56
N LEU A 84 36.26 -9.21 4.46
CA LEU A 84 36.87 -10.54 4.35
C LEU A 84 35.94 -11.65 4.89
N ASN A 85 34.63 -11.47 4.73
CA ASN A 85 33.61 -12.31 5.34
C ASN A 85 33.30 -13.51 4.44
N PHE A 86 34.27 -14.40 4.33
CA PHE A 86 34.20 -15.59 3.50
C PHE A 86 34.30 -16.85 4.35
N ARG A 87 33.62 -17.91 3.93
CA ARG A 87 33.64 -19.21 4.60
C ARG A 87 34.38 -20.26 3.78
N PHE A 88 35.51 -19.86 3.20
CA PHE A 88 36.44 -20.72 2.46
C PHE A 88 37.88 -20.34 2.82
N SER A 89 38.79 -21.29 2.71
CA SER A 89 40.23 -21.06 2.83
C SER A 89 40.81 -20.50 1.53
N PRO A 90 42.03 -19.91 1.54
CA PRO A 90 42.66 -19.40 0.32
C PRO A 90 42.82 -20.42 -0.81
N ASP A 91 43.01 -21.71 -0.47
CA ASP A 91 43.17 -22.79 -1.47
C ASP A 91 41.83 -23.22 -2.09
N GLU A 92 40.70 -22.82 -1.49
CA GLU A 92 39.34 -23.12 -1.95
C GLU A 92 38.71 -21.97 -2.74
N PHE A 93 39.41 -20.83 -2.86
CA PHE A 93 38.98 -19.68 -3.63
C PHE A 93 39.41 -19.79 -5.10
#